data_AF-A0A7V9NLR8-F1
#
_entry.id   AF-A0A7V9NLR8-F1
#
_cell.length_a   1.000
_cell.length_b   1.000
_cell.length_c   1.000
_cell.angle_alpha   90.00
_cell.angle_beta   90.00
_cell.angle_gamma   90.00
#
_symmetry.space_group_name_H-M   'P 1'
#
loop_
_entity.id
_entity.type
_entity.pdbx_description
1 polymer ?
#
loop_
_entity_poly.entity_id
_entity_poly.type
_entity_poly.pdbx_seq_one_letter_code
_entity_poly.pdbx_strand_id
1 'polypeptide(L)'
;MLNNYRLPFVVIFVFLFTLPIFGQNKFEGYNLFLSVPETHTVATCTLRYVSPETDITITDLDRKTPLKVSNCGDTTAKVAQSSGGSTATMRASSANYKWCFTGEDKSYRISFKGDKDAGQITYDWIATPTTPGIYNIKDFGAVGDGTTDDTVAFKSAMAFIATRNGGTLQIPEGDFVVTSPVALPSGVNIQGISGLVTGAPTNNVVQKSPSRIKLNGTKRALFRVGECVENIVIKDVELYATSFDNTYGFEAVGAFLSSQNFYFERVSFNNFFRGFYAHVLPVSKYAWQFDFIKFNHCRFIYNRDAGIYSDVINSDWKIEGSFFLNPQKTATQKANSMHFEHAGAILIQDTFGGGFTSAIGGIFLDVTDSAILTVLNSQTEQMTASIVYNGAQLQFAGDYSYPITIINSVFGAPIIFKARRTFVSTGNLYGPKTFQADERLRIYSTGDRFCYDGYTLGCEGQTSKNNFDKATIIFMTGQLDEGSVKGHPTLFGTDVTFGTPVQMPSILQNALPPNRPNGSLAYCSNCRRNTTPCQAGGTGAPAMVVGNSWSCL
;
A
#
# COMPACT_ATOMS: atom_id res chain seq x y z
N MET A 1 -48.20 -84.49 10.48
CA MET A 1 -46.86 -84.68 11.07
C MET A 1 -46.33 -83.31 11.48
N LEU A 2 -46.03 -83.15 12.79
CA LEU A 2 -45.00 -82.29 13.43
C LEU A 2 -44.63 -80.96 12.72
N ASN A 3 -44.60 -79.77 13.34
CA ASN A 3 -44.11 -79.50 14.69
C ASN A 3 -44.51 -78.08 15.15
N ASN A 4 -44.79 -77.96 16.44
CA ASN A 4 -44.97 -76.70 17.17
C ASN A 4 -43.62 -75.98 17.35
N TYR A 5 -43.58 -74.67 17.13
CA TYR A 5 -42.57 -73.79 17.74
C TYR A 5 -43.27 -72.63 18.46
N ARG A 6 -43.22 -72.66 19.79
CA ARG A 6 -43.53 -71.53 20.66
C ARG A 6 -42.27 -70.67 20.79
N LEU A 7 -42.34 -69.39 20.39
CA LEU A 7 -41.34 -68.39 20.76
C LEU A 7 -41.67 -67.84 22.17
N PRO A 8 -40.68 -67.66 23.06
CA PRO A 8 -40.87 -66.94 24.31
C PRO A 8 -40.75 -65.42 24.07
N PHE A 9 -41.72 -64.66 24.57
CA PHE A 9 -41.65 -63.20 24.66
C PHE A 9 -40.65 -62.83 25.78
N VAL A 10 -39.47 -62.35 25.42
CA VAL A 10 -38.54 -61.71 26.36
C VAL A 10 -38.85 -60.22 26.42
N VAL A 11 -39.35 -59.76 27.56
CA VAL A 11 -39.53 -58.33 27.84
C VAL A 11 -38.16 -57.75 28.17
N ILE A 12 -37.54 -57.08 27.20
CA ILE A 12 -36.31 -56.30 27.40
C ILE A 12 -36.71 -54.95 27.98
N PHE A 13 -36.47 -54.74 29.27
CA PHE A 13 -36.48 -53.41 29.88
C PHE A 13 -35.30 -52.60 29.33
N VAL A 14 -35.57 -51.75 28.33
CA VAL A 14 -34.61 -50.73 27.88
C VAL A 14 -34.58 -49.64 28.94
N PHE A 15 -33.59 -49.69 29.83
CA PHE A 15 -33.22 -48.54 30.63
C PHE A 15 -32.70 -47.45 29.67
N LEU A 16 -33.54 -46.45 29.36
CA LEU A 16 -33.08 -45.19 28.81
C LEU A 16 -32.21 -44.51 29.87
N PHE A 17 -30.90 -44.74 29.80
CA PHE A 17 -29.93 -43.84 30.40
C PHE A 17 -29.97 -42.54 29.61
N THR A 18 -30.73 -41.55 30.10
CA THR A 18 -30.50 -40.15 29.73
C THR A 18 -29.19 -39.74 30.37
N LEU A 19 -28.06 -40.00 29.69
CA LEU A 19 -26.81 -39.34 30.03
C LEU A 19 -27.00 -37.84 29.76
N PRO A 20 -26.87 -36.96 30.76
CA PRO A 20 -26.78 -35.55 30.48
C PRO A 20 -25.44 -35.33 29.78
N ILE A 21 -25.46 -35.18 28.45
CA ILE A 21 -24.31 -34.68 27.69
C ILE A 21 -24.21 -33.19 28.03
N PHE A 22 -23.63 -32.86 29.18
CA PHE A 22 -23.08 -31.52 29.37
C PHE A 22 -21.85 -31.45 28.47
N GLY A 23 -22.00 -30.82 27.31
CA GLY A 23 -20.90 -30.62 26.37
C GLY A 23 -19.80 -29.80 27.07
N GLN A 24 -18.75 -30.47 27.50
CA GLN A 24 -17.59 -29.83 28.10
C GLN A 24 -16.73 -29.25 26.98
N ASN A 25 -16.71 -27.92 26.89
CA ASN A 25 -15.93 -27.21 25.88
C ASN A 25 -14.46 -27.21 26.27
N LYS A 26 -13.59 -27.59 25.34
CA LYS A 26 -12.14 -27.57 25.52
C LYS A 26 -11.58 -26.28 24.94
N PHE A 27 -10.75 -25.59 25.71
CA PHE A 27 -10.12 -24.34 25.32
C PHE A 27 -8.61 -24.48 25.39
N GLU A 28 -7.93 -24.26 24.26
CA GLU A 28 -6.48 -24.46 24.13
C GLU A 28 -5.85 -23.30 23.39
N GLY A 29 -4.94 -22.60 24.04
CA GLY A 29 -4.24 -21.47 23.46
C GLY A 29 -2.79 -21.40 23.92
N TYR A 30 -2.12 -20.35 23.47
CA TYR A 30 -0.79 -20.01 23.95
C TYR A 30 -0.85 -18.71 24.74
N ASN A 31 0.09 -18.54 25.66
CA ASN A 31 0.23 -17.24 26.30
C ASN A 31 0.99 -16.31 25.37
N LEU A 32 0.28 -15.44 24.64
CA LEU A 32 0.84 -14.64 23.55
C LEU A 32 0.63 -13.14 23.75
N PHE A 33 1.67 -12.35 23.49
CA PHE A 33 1.61 -10.91 23.33
C PHE A 33 1.34 -10.60 21.87
N LEU A 34 0.21 -9.95 21.59
CA LEU A 34 -0.11 -9.35 20.30
C LEU A 34 -0.09 -7.84 20.48
N SER A 35 1.13 -7.29 20.51
CA SER A 35 1.34 -5.85 20.58
C SER A 35 2.53 -5.46 19.73
N VAL A 36 2.47 -4.23 19.23
CA VAL A 36 3.57 -3.61 18.49
C VAL A 36 4.20 -2.57 19.40
N PRO A 37 5.41 -2.82 19.92
CA PRO A 37 6.04 -1.96 20.91
C PRO A 37 6.61 -0.67 20.28
N GLU A 38 6.47 0.46 20.98
CA GLU A 38 6.86 1.80 20.48
C GLU A 38 8.21 2.30 21.00
N THR A 39 8.74 1.69 22.06
CA THR A 39 9.89 2.20 22.81
C THR A 39 10.95 1.12 23.09
N HIS A 40 10.88 0.00 22.37
CA HIS A 40 11.81 -1.10 22.54
C HIS A 40 13.20 -0.74 21.96
N THR A 41 14.26 -1.24 22.59
CA THR A 41 15.67 -1.01 22.19
C THR A 41 16.35 -2.25 21.62
N VAL A 42 15.63 -3.36 21.55
CA VAL A 42 16.09 -4.65 21.02
C VAL A 42 14.99 -5.27 20.16
N ALA A 43 15.36 -6.12 19.22
CA ALA A 43 14.44 -6.83 18.34
C ALA A 43 13.27 -7.45 19.11
N THR A 44 12.04 -7.07 18.73
CA THR A 44 10.79 -7.43 19.41
C THR A 44 9.67 -7.64 18.39
N CYS A 45 9.48 -8.90 17.97
CA CYS A 45 8.43 -9.33 17.02
C CYS A 45 7.01 -9.03 17.52
N THR A 46 6.02 -8.77 16.67
CA THR A 46 4.62 -8.48 17.10
C THR A 46 3.98 -9.58 17.95
N LEU A 47 4.22 -10.85 17.58
CA LEU A 47 3.75 -12.03 18.29
C LEU A 47 4.89 -12.61 19.13
N ARG A 48 4.71 -12.73 20.45
CA ARG A 48 5.72 -13.24 21.39
C ARG A 48 5.07 -14.09 22.46
N TYR A 49 5.75 -15.13 22.94
CA TYR A 49 5.25 -15.88 24.10
C TYR A 49 5.61 -15.21 25.42
N VAL A 50 4.71 -15.34 26.38
CA VAL A 50 4.90 -14.87 27.75
C VAL A 50 5.62 -15.93 28.58
N SER A 51 6.28 -15.51 29.66
CA SER A 51 6.85 -16.42 30.66
C SER A 51 5.77 -17.36 31.25
N PRO A 52 6.03 -18.68 31.37
CA PRO A 52 5.11 -19.64 31.99
C PRO A 52 4.77 -19.34 33.46
N GLU A 53 5.54 -18.48 34.12
CA GLU A 53 5.30 -18.01 35.48
C GLU A 53 4.18 -16.96 35.57
N THR A 54 3.72 -16.43 34.43
CA THR A 54 2.67 -15.40 34.41
C THR A 54 1.29 -16.00 34.68
N ASP A 55 0.58 -15.41 35.65
CA ASP A 55 -0.79 -15.79 35.98
C ASP A 55 -1.74 -15.38 34.86
N ILE A 56 -2.48 -16.37 34.35
CA ILE A 56 -3.55 -16.22 33.36
C ILE A 56 -4.87 -16.25 34.12
N THR A 57 -5.63 -15.17 34.03
CA THR A 57 -6.97 -15.04 34.61
C THR A 57 -8.01 -15.45 33.59
N ILE A 58 -8.82 -16.44 33.94
CA ILE A 58 -10.05 -16.84 33.25
C ILE A 58 -11.21 -16.15 33.97
N THR A 59 -12.02 -15.41 33.24
CA THR A 59 -13.24 -14.78 33.75
C THR A 59 -14.44 -15.32 32.99
N ASP A 60 -15.48 -15.70 33.73
CA ASP A 60 -16.74 -16.11 33.14
C ASP A 60 -17.45 -14.93 32.46
N LEU A 61 -17.90 -15.13 31.23
CA LEU A 61 -18.67 -14.13 30.48
C LEU A 61 -20.18 -14.37 30.63
N ASP A 62 -20.63 -15.58 30.97
CA ASP A 62 -22.04 -15.86 31.27
C ASP A 62 -22.28 -15.77 32.79
N ARG A 63 -22.82 -14.64 33.23
CA ARG A 63 -23.11 -14.43 34.66
C ARG A 63 -24.31 -15.24 35.18
N LYS A 64 -25.02 -15.96 34.30
CA LYS A 64 -26.16 -16.81 34.71
C LYS A 64 -25.70 -18.15 35.28
N THR A 65 -24.49 -18.58 34.92
CA THR A 65 -23.87 -19.83 35.38
C THR A 65 -22.71 -19.49 36.34
N PRO A 66 -22.48 -20.30 37.38
CA PRO A 66 -21.28 -20.17 38.19
C PRO A 66 -20.06 -20.67 37.39
N LEU A 67 -18.90 -20.03 37.57
CA LEU A 67 -17.69 -20.46 36.88
C LEU A 67 -17.32 -21.89 37.27
N LYS A 68 -17.33 -22.79 36.29
CA LYS A 68 -16.87 -24.17 36.44
C LYS A 68 -15.86 -24.50 35.37
N VAL A 69 -14.60 -24.47 35.76
CA VAL A 69 -13.49 -24.79 34.88
C VAL A 69 -12.54 -25.80 35.52
N SER A 70 -11.98 -26.69 34.71
CA SER A 70 -10.98 -27.67 35.16
C SER A 70 -9.84 -27.78 34.16
N ASN A 71 -8.64 -28.12 34.66
CA ASN A 71 -7.45 -28.24 33.83
C ASN A 71 -7.61 -29.33 32.76
N CYS A 72 -6.99 -29.11 31.60
CA CYS A 72 -6.66 -30.16 30.65
C CYS A 72 -5.16 -30.22 30.37
N GLY A 73 -4.71 -31.33 29.79
CA GLY A 73 -3.34 -31.87 29.91
C GLY A 73 -2.17 -30.96 29.54
N ASP A 74 -2.40 -29.85 28.82
CA ASP A 74 -1.36 -28.87 28.46
C ASP A 74 -1.16 -27.77 29.51
N THR A 75 -1.41 -28.04 30.80
CA THR A 75 -1.25 -27.07 31.91
C THR A 75 -0.49 -27.63 33.10
N THR A 76 0.37 -26.81 33.70
CA THR A 76 1.21 -27.20 34.85
C THR A 76 0.68 -26.71 36.19
N ALA A 77 -0.09 -25.61 36.23
CA ALA A 77 -0.65 -25.05 37.46
C ALA A 77 -2.13 -25.41 37.64
N LYS A 78 -2.55 -25.71 38.88
CA LYS A 78 -3.96 -25.96 39.24
C LYS A 78 -4.80 -24.72 38.92
N VAL A 79 -5.95 -24.90 38.27
CA VAL A 79 -7.01 -23.89 38.24
C VAL A 79 -7.37 -23.53 39.70
N ALA A 80 -7.01 -22.32 40.14
CA ALA A 80 -7.42 -21.81 41.45
C ALA A 80 -8.62 -20.88 41.27
N GLN A 81 -9.80 -21.30 41.71
CA GLN A 81 -11.01 -20.47 41.66
C GLN A 81 -11.03 -19.47 42.83
N SER A 82 -11.37 -18.22 42.54
CA SER A 82 -11.45 -17.17 43.57
C SER A 82 -12.68 -17.38 44.47
N SER A 83 -12.54 -17.01 45.75
CA SER A 83 -13.65 -17.00 46.71
C SER A 83 -14.65 -15.90 46.31
N GLY A 84 -15.64 -16.26 45.49
CA GLY A 84 -16.55 -15.33 44.81
C GLY A 84 -17.05 -15.81 43.44
N GLY A 85 -16.45 -16.87 42.89
CA GLY A 85 -17.06 -17.73 41.87
C GLY A 85 -17.11 -17.21 40.43
N SER A 86 -16.47 -16.08 40.09
CA SER A 86 -16.48 -15.51 38.74
C SER A 86 -15.15 -15.51 38.00
N THR A 87 -14.05 -15.84 38.69
CA THR A 87 -12.71 -15.91 38.10
C THR A 87 -11.92 -17.13 38.57
N ALA A 88 -11.03 -17.60 37.71
CA ALA A 88 -10.04 -18.63 38.01
C ALA A 88 -8.67 -18.21 37.49
N THR A 89 -7.60 -18.70 38.11
CA THR A 89 -6.23 -18.48 37.63
C THR A 89 -5.55 -19.78 37.24
N MET A 90 -4.71 -19.72 36.21
CA MET A 90 -3.90 -20.83 35.72
C MET A 90 -2.56 -20.32 35.17
N ARG A 91 -1.67 -21.25 34.80
CA ARG A 91 -0.40 -20.94 34.12
C ARG A 91 -0.17 -21.87 32.95
N ALA A 92 0.56 -21.37 31.96
CA ALA A 92 0.96 -22.14 30.79
C ALA A 92 2.00 -23.21 31.16
N SER A 93 2.05 -24.29 30.37
CA SER A 93 3.10 -25.31 30.47
C SER A 93 4.47 -24.73 30.12
N SER A 94 5.48 -25.06 30.94
CA SER A 94 6.87 -24.69 30.66
C SER A 94 7.48 -25.46 29.48
N ALA A 95 6.84 -26.54 29.02
CA ALA A 95 7.34 -27.34 27.90
C ALA A 95 7.00 -26.73 26.53
N ASN A 96 5.84 -26.08 26.40
CA ASN A 96 5.32 -25.65 25.10
C ASN A 96 4.57 -24.29 25.12
N TYR A 97 4.55 -23.60 26.26
CA TYR A 97 3.90 -22.29 26.46
C TYR A 97 2.38 -22.30 26.20
N LYS A 98 1.77 -23.49 26.15
CA LYS A 98 0.33 -23.67 25.97
C LYS A 98 -0.38 -23.63 27.31
N TRP A 99 -1.65 -23.31 27.25
CA TRP A 99 -2.59 -23.49 28.35
C TRP A 99 -3.85 -24.15 27.82
N CYS A 100 -4.52 -24.87 28.71
CA CYS A 100 -5.69 -25.68 28.40
C CYS A 100 -6.62 -25.74 29.62
N PHE A 101 -7.88 -25.36 29.44
CA PHE A 101 -8.91 -25.67 30.41
C PHE A 101 -10.17 -26.15 29.71
N THR A 102 -11.03 -26.77 30.49
CA THR A 102 -12.37 -27.16 30.07
C THR A 102 -13.39 -26.36 30.85
N GLY A 103 -14.47 -25.95 30.19
CA GLY A 103 -15.57 -25.19 30.81
C GLY A 103 -16.92 -25.61 30.27
N GLU A 104 -17.99 -25.27 31.00
CA GLU A 104 -19.38 -25.53 30.59
C GLU A 104 -19.85 -24.47 29.56
N ASP A 105 -19.34 -23.25 29.65
CA ASP A 105 -19.77 -22.12 28.80
C ASP A 105 -19.04 -22.11 27.46
N LYS A 106 -19.58 -21.35 26.50
CA LYS A 106 -19.04 -21.27 25.13
C LYS A 106 -17.85 -20.33 25.00
N SER A 107 -17.69 -19.39 25.93
CA SER A 107 -16.68 -18.33 25.84
C SER A 107 -16.24 -17.87 27.23
N TYR A 108 -14.95 -17.58 27.36
CA TYR A 108 -14.35 -17.03 28.58
C TYR A 108 -13.44 -15.87 28.24
N ARG A 109 -13.31 -14.90 29.14
CA ARG A 109 -12.31 -13.83 29.02
C ARG A 109 -10.98 -14.26 29.59
N ILE A 110 -9.94 -14.17 28.78
CA ILE A 110 -8.56 -14.46 29.15
C ILE A 110 -7.84 -13.14 29.36
N SER A 111 -7.15 -13.01 30.49
CA SER A 111 -6.37 -11.80 30.80
C SER A 111 -5.08 -12.13 31.55
N PHE A 112 -4.01 -11.42 31.21
CA PHE A 112 -2.72 -11.57 31.87
C PHE A 112 -1.92 -10.27 31.75
N LYS A 113 -0.93 -10.12 32.63
CA LYS A 113 -0.02 -8.98 32.59
C LYS A 113 0.94 -9.13 31.41
N GLY A 114 1.03 -8.08 30.59
CA GLY A 114 2.00 -7.98 29.51
C GLY A 114 3.44 -7.82 29.97
N ASP A 115 4.32 -7.79 28.99
CA ASP A 115 5.67 -7.27 29.17
C ASP A 115 5.64 -5.74 29.45
N LYS A 116 6.84 -5.16 29.61
CA LYS A 116 7.01 -3.73 29.86
C LYS A 116 6.45 -2.82 28.74
N ASP A 117 6.20 -3.38 27.56
CA ASP A 117 5.81 -2.62 26.36
C ASP A 117 4.33 -2.83 25.99
N ALA A 118 3.70 -3.92 26.44
CA ALA A 118 2.35 -4.30 26.04
C ALA A 118 1.26 -3.97 27.08
N GLY A 119 1.61 -3.80 28.36
CA GLY A 119 0.63 -3.54 29.42
C GLY A 119 -0.34 -4.73 29.62
N GLN A 120 -1.53 -4.51 30.16
CA GLN A 120 -2.49 -5.62 30.36
C GLN A 120 -3.02 -6.16 29.02
N ILE A 121 -3.00 -7.47 28.84
CA ILE A 121 -3.57 -8.15 27.68
C ILE A 121 -4.90 -8.78 28.05
N THR A 122 -5.90 -8.57 27.21
CA THR A 122 -7.24 -9.14 27.36
C THR A 122 -7.80 -9.53 25.99
N TYR A 123 -8.31 -10.74 25.89
CA TYR A 123 -9.12 -11.22 24.77
C TYR A 123 -10.15 -12.25 25.26
N ASP A 124 -11.25 -12.36 24.53
CA ASP A 124 -12.25 -13.40 24.76
C ASP A 124 -11.89 -14.65 23.93
N TRP A 125 -11.95 -15.82 24.55
CA TRP A 125 -11.60 -17.10 23.97
C TRP A 125 -12.84 -17.99 23.85
N ILE A 126 -13.05 -18.56 22.67
CA ILE A 126 -14.30 -19.25 22.30
C ILE A 126 -14.00 -20.68 21.88
N ALA A 127 -14.91 -21.59 22.23
CA ALA A 127 -14.81 -22.99 21.91
C ALA A 127 -15.11 -23.22 20.42
N THR A 128 -14.08 -23.22 19.58
CA THR A 128 -14.20 -23.47 18.14
C THR A 128 -13.17 -24.50 17.67
N PRO A 129 -13.39 -25.16 16.51
CA PRO A 129 -12.48 -26.18 15.98
C PRO A 129 -11.03 -25.70 15.85
N THR A 130 -10.08 -26.63 15.98
CA THR A 130 -8.63 -26.35 16.04
C THR A 130 -7.95 -26.23 14.68
N THR A 131 -8.68 -26.36 13.57
CA THR A 131 -8.10 -26.30 12.21
C THR A 131 -8.00 -24.87 11.69
N PRO A 132 -6.88 -24.49 11.02
CA PRO A 132 -6.79 -23.27 10.24
C PRO A 132 -7.94 -23.19 9.24
N GLY A 133 -8.54 -22.02 9.07
CA GLY A 133 -9.71 -21.90 8.23
C GLY A 133 -10.20 -20.47 8.08
N ILE A 134 -11.52 -20.37 7.91
CA ILE A 134 -12.24 -19.13 7.71
C ILE A 134 -13.08 -18.90 8.97
N TYR A 135 -12.93 -17.73 9.59
CA TYR A 135 -13.58 -17.39 10.85
C TYR A 135 -14.38 -16.11 10.70
N ASN A 136 -15.62 -16.08 11.17
CA ASN A 136 -16.42 -14.87 11.13
C ASN A 136 -16.13 -14.02 12.36
N ILE A 137 -15.92 -12.71 12.20
CA ILE A 137 -15.69 -11.80 13.33
C ILE A 137 -16.85 -11.79 14.34
N LYS A 138 -18.09 -12.09 13.90
CA LYS A 138 -19.26 -12.22 14.77
C LYS A 138 -19.18 -13.43 15.70
N ASP A 139 -18.45 -14.48 15.32
CA ASP A 139 -18.19 -15.62 16.21
C ASP A 139 -17.34 -15.20 17.42
N PHE A 140 -16.58 -14.09 17.28
CA PHE A 140 -15.78 -13.49 18.35
C PHE A 140 -16.53 -12.43 19.18
N GLY A 141 -17.84 -12.31 19.00
CA GLY A 141 -18.68 -11.39 19.77
C GLY A 141 -18.80 -9.98 19.17
N ALA A 142 -18.32 -9.76 17.95
CA ALA A 142 -18.54 -8.48 17.27
C ALA A 142 -20.01 -8.31 16.88
N VAL A 143 -20.53 -7.10 17.10
CA VAL A 143 -21.91 -6.74 16.79
C VAL A 143 -22.02 -6.08 15.42
N GLY A 144 -21.13 -5.12 15.11
CA GLY A 144 -21.13 -4.43 13.80
C GLY A 144 -22.33 -3.49 13.58
N ASP A 145 -22.89 -2.93 14.64
CA ASP A 145 -24.04 -2.01 14.60
C ASP A 145 -23.65 -0.52 14.39
N GLY A 146 -22.34 -0.23 14.38
CA GLY A 146 -21.80 1.13 14.28
C GLY A 146 -21.69 1.87 15.60
N THR A 147 -22.03 1.26 16.74
CA THR A 147 -22.01 1.87 18.07
C THR A 147 -21.29 1.03 19.12
N THR A 148 -21.43 -0.28 19.07
CA THR A 148 -20.78 -1.23 19.97
C THR A 148 -19.28 -1.29 19.68
N ASP A 149 -18.47 -1.26 20.74
CA ASP A 149 -17.02 -1.40 20.64
C ASP A 149 -16.65 -2.88 20.40
N ASP A 150 -16.30 -3.19 19.16
CA ASP A 150 -15.94 -4.52 18.69
C ASP A 150 -14.43 -4.81 18.85
N THR A 151 -13.67 -3.92 19.52
CA THR A 151 -12.21 -4.06 19.69
C THR A 151 -11.80 -5.41 20.28
N VAL A 152 -12.51 -5.88 21.32
CA VAL A 152 -12.17 -7.15 21.97
C VAL A 152 -12.37 -8.32 21.01
N ALA A 153 -13.43 -8.30 20.19
CA ALA A 153 -13.68 -9.34 19.19
C ALA A 153 -12.55 -9.41 18.15
N PHE A 154 -12.03 -8.26 17.70
CA PHE A 154 -10.85 -8.25 16.81
C PHE A 154 -9.60 -8.81 17.49
N LYS A 155 -9.31 -8.41 18.73
CA LYS A 155 -8.16 -8.93 19.48
C LYS A 155 -8.27 -10.44 19.72
N SER A 156 -9.47 -10.91 20.04
CA SER A 156 -9.81 -12.33 20.14
C SER A 156 -9.55 -13.09 18.85
N ALA A 157 -10.03 -12.57 17.71
CA ALA A 157 -9.79 -13.17 16.42
C ALA A 157 -8.30 -13.26 16.08
N MET A 158 -7.52 -12.21 16.37
CA MET A 158 -6.07 -12.21 16.14
C MET A 158 -5.34 -13.22 17.03
N ALA A 159 -5.67 -13.28 18.33
CA ALA A 159 -5.13 -14.27 19.25
C ALA A 159 -5.44 -15.69 18.77
N PHE A 160 -6.68 -15.93 18.37
CA PHE A 160 -7.13 -17.20 17.86
C PHE A 160 -6.37 -17.61 16.59
N ILE A 161 -6.32 -16.74 15.58
CA ILE A 161 -5.66 -17.02 14.29
C ILE A 161 -4.15 -17.23 14.48
N ALA A 162 -3.50 -16.46 15.36
CA ALA A 162 -2.07 -16.65 15.67
C ALA A 162 -1.77 -18.08 16.13
N THR A 163 -2.61 -18.65 17.00
CA THR A 163 -2.42 -20.02 17.49
C THR A 163 -2.67 -21.12 16.46
N ARG A 164 -3.23 -20.78 15.29
CA ARG A 164 -3.43 -21.68 14.14
C ARG A 164 -2.41 -21.46 13.02
N ASN A 165 -1.38 -20.64 13.23
CA ASN A 165 -0.38 -20.30 12.22
C ASN A 165 -1.00 -19.64 10.97
N GLY A 166 -2.00 -18.77 11.18
CA GLY A 166 -2.68 -18.02 10.12
C GLY A 166 -4.11 -18.46 9.86
N GLY A 167 -4.79 -17.74 8.97
CA GLY A 167 -6.21 -17.95 8.68
C GLY A 167 -6.89 -16.73 8.08
N THR A 168 -8.15 -16.90 7.70
CA THR A 168 -8.97 -15.82 7.12
C THR A 168 -10.02 -15.35 8.12
N LEU A 169 -10.00 -14.05 8.45
CA LEU A 169 -11.04 -13.38 9.21
C LEU A 169 -12.05 -12.73 8.25
N GLN A 170 -13.27 -13.23 8.23
CA GLN A 170 -14.38 -12.65 7.50
C GLN A 170 -15.01 -11.50 8.26
N ILE A 171 -15.17 -10.38 7.56
CA ILE A 171 -15.90 -9.19 8.00
C ILE A 171 -17.23 -9.17 7.22
N PRO A 172 -18.33 -9.67 7.80
CA PRO A 172 -19.62 -9.69 7.12
C PRO A 172 -20.22 -8.29 7.07
N GLU A 173 -21.49 -8.19 6.67
CA GLU A 173 -22.18 -6.91 6.66
C GLU A 173 -22.24 -6.32 8.08
N GLY A 174 -21.79 -5.08 8.21
CA GLY A 174 -21.70 -4.37 9.47
C GLY A 174 -20.77 -3.16 9.45
N ASP A 175 -20.89 -2.34 10.49
CA ASP A 175 -20.04 -1.20 10.81
C ASP A 175 -19.37 -1.45 12.16
N PHE A 176 -18.17 -2.01 12.14
CA PHE A 176 -17.51 -2.52 13.33
C PHE A 176 -16.63 -1.45 13.97
N VAL A 177 -16.98 -1.01 15.18
CA VAL A 177 -16.24 0.07 15.86
C VAL A 177 -15.02 -0.50 16.57
N VAL A 178 -13.86 0.10 16.34
CA VAL A 178 -12.62 -0.22 17.05
C VAL A 178 -12.12 1.05 17.74
N THR A 179 -11.81 0.94 19.03
CA THR A 179 -11.39 2.06 19.89
C THR A 179 -9.92 1.98 20.26
N SER A 180 -9.20 0.89 19.99
CA SER A 180 -7.75 0.81 20.21
C SER A 180 -7.07 -0.01 19.11
N PRO A 181 -5.76 0.20 18.86
CA PRO A 181 -5.05 -0.51 17.80
C PRO A 181 -5.19 -2.04 17.91
N VAL A 182 -5.38 -2.69 16.76
CA VAL A 182 -5.40 -4.13 16.61
C VAL A 182 -4.08 -4.56 15.96
N ALA A 183 -3.24 -5.24 16.74
CA ALA A 183 -1.98 -5.81 16.25
C ALA A 183 -2.25 -7.04 15.39
N LEU A 184 -1.66 -7.10 14.19
CA LEU A 184 -1.83 -8.22 13.26
C LEU A 184 -0.60 -9.15 13.30
N PRO A 185 -0.76 -10.44 13.68
CA PRO A 185 0.28 -11.45 13.55
C PRO A 185 0.42 -11.94 12.10
N SER A 186 1.51 -12.65 11.81
CA SER A 186 1.77 -13.23 10.48
C SER A 186 0.66 -14.17 10.00
N GLY A 187 0.46 -14.22 8.68
CA GLY A 187 -0.47 -15.16 8.03
C GLY A 187 -1.96 -14.82 8.17
N VAL A 188 -2.29 -13.58 8.55
CA VAL A 188 -3.68 -13.11 8.66
C VAL A 188 -4.18 -12.59 7.32
N ASN A 189 -5.31 -13.13 6.87
CA ASN A 189 -6.10 -12.58 5.77
C ASN A 189 -7.39 -11.96 6.33
N ILE A 190 -7.58 -10.64 6.23
CA ILE A 190 -8.85 -9.98 6.56
C ILE A 190 -9.64 -9.79 5.28
N GLN A 191 -10.87 -10.29 5.22
CA GLN A 191 -11.71 -10.23 4.03
C GLN A 191 -13.11 -9.73 4.35
N GLY A 192 -13.47 -8.58 3.82
CA GLY A 192 -14.85 -8.09 3.85
C GLY A 192 -15.68 -8.56 2.66
N ILE A 193 -16.88 -8.00 2.53
CA ILE A 193 -17.81 -8.29 1.42
C ILE A 193 -17.55 -7.42 0.18
N SER A 194 -17.08 -6.18 0.37
CA SER A 194 -16.82 -5.25 -0.74
C SER A 194 -15.90 -4.09 -0.33
N GLY A 195 -15.11 -3.60 -1.28
CA GLY A 195 -14.31 -2.38 -1.14
C GLY A 195 -15.07 -1.06 -1.34
N LEU A 196 -16.42 -1.05 -1.33
CA LEU A 196 -17.19 0.17 -1.55
C LEU A 196 -16.86 1.24 -0.50
N VAL A 197 -16.86 2.49 -0.94
CA VAL A 197 -16.49 3.66 -0.13
C VAL A 197 -17.77 4.30 0.41
N THR A 198 -17.83 4.57 1.71
CA THR A 198 -18.88 5.41 2.29
C THR A 198 -18.76 6.84 1.77
N GLY A 199 -19.86 7.38 1.24
CA GLY A 199 -19.91 8.77 0.76
C GLY A 199 -19.13 9.00 -0.54
N ALA A 200 -18.96 7.97 -1.38
CA ALA A 200 -18.36 8.13 -2.70
C ALA A 200 -19.17 9.13 -3.55
N PRO A 201 -18.54 10.11 -4.23
CA PRO A 201 -19.23 11.09 -5.07
C PRO A 201 -19.70 10.51 -6.42
N THR A 202 -19.79 9.18 -6.54
CA THR A 202 -20.06 8.46 -7.79
C THR A 202 -21.56 8.26 -8.06
N ASN A 203 -22.43 8.69 -7.15
CA ASN A 203 -23.88 8.68 -7.36
C ASN A 203 -24.57 9.74 -6.49
N ASN A 204 -25.84 9.98 -6.77
CA ASN A 204 -26.70 10.94 -6.07
C ASN A 204 -27.33 10.38 -4.79
N VAL A 205 -26.81 9.26 -4.26
CA VAL A 205 -27.32 8.60 -3.05
C VAL A 205 -26.21 8.51 -2.01
N VAL A 206 -26.51 8.79 -0.75
CA VAL A 206 -25.53 8.57 0.32
C VAL A 206 -25.39 7.06 0.54
N GLN A 207 -24.28 6.48 0.09
CA GLN A 207 -23.96 5.07 0.31
C GLN A 207 -23.12 4.86 1.56
N LYS A 208 -23.40 3.77 2.29
CA LYS A 208 -22.55 3.23 3.35
C LYS A 208 -21.87 1.98 2.80
N SER A 209 -20.58 1.78 3.11
CA SER A 209 -19.93 0.52 2.79
C SER A 209 -20.62 -0.64 3.54
N PRO A 210 -20.89 -1.78 2.87
CA PRO A 210 -21.54 -2.91 3.53
C PRO A 210 -20.63 -3.58 4.56
N SER A 211 -19.30 -3.49 4.39
CA SER A 211 -18.32 -4.07 5.32
C SER A 211 -17.30 -3.00 5.70
N ARG A 212 -17.51 -2.39 6.87
CA ARG A 212 -16.69 -1.27 7.36
C ARG A 212 -16.09 -1.55 8.73
N ILE A 213 -14.81 -1.27 8.87
CA ILE A 213 -14.12 -1.23 10.16
C ILE A 213 -13.81 0.23 10.48
N LYS A 214 -14.43 0.73 11.56
CA LYS A 214 -14.46 2.14 11.92
C LYS A 214 -13.58 2.39 13.14
N LEU A 215 -12.48 3.10 12.94
CA LEU A 215 -11.64 3.60 14.02
C LEU A 215 -12.33 4.77 14.72
N ASN A 216 -12.54 4.64 16.02
CA ASN A 216 -13.03 5.71 16.87
C ASN A 216 -11.92 6.21 17.81
N GLY A 217 -11.67 7.52 17.79
CA GLY A 217 -10.66 8.18 18.62
C GLY A 217 -9.63 8.95 17.80
N THR A 218 -8.62 9.48 18.49
CA THR A 218 -7.51 10.25 17.91
C THR A 218 -6.16 9.61 18.28
N LYS A 219 -5.09 9.99 17.56
CA LYS A 219 -3.69 9.62 17.84
C LYS A 219 -3.48 8.12 17.96
N ARG A 220 -4.03 7.35 17.01
CA ARG A 220 -3.96 5.89 17.03
C ARG A 220 -4.16 5.29 15.63
N ALA A 221 -3.60 4.11 15.43
CA ALA A 221 -3.87 3.29 14.26
C ALA A 221 -5.10 2.41 14.48
N LEU A 222 -5.75 2.01 13.37
CA LEU A 222 -6.74 0.94 13.37
C LEU A 222 -6.03 -0.41 13.42
N PHE A 223 -5.26 -0.73 12.38
CA PHE A 223 -4.40 -1.90 12.34
C PHE A 223 -2.95 -1.52 12.53
N ARG A 224 -2.21 -2.39 13.22
CA ARG A 224 -0.79 -2.20 13.44
C ARG A 224 0.00 -3.48 13.19
N VAL A 225 1.15 -3.35 12.56
CA VAL A 225 2.15 -4.41 12.44
C VAL A 225 3.49 -3.91 12.94
N GLY A 226 4.20 -4.82 13.59
CA GLY A 226 5.55 -4.62 14.08
C GLY A 226 6.55 -5.41 13.26
N GLU A 227 7.63 -5.77 13.93
CA GLU A 227 8.69 -6.61 13.40
C GLU A 227 8.28 -8.08 13.26
N CYS A 228 9.00 -8.82 12.41
CA CYS A 228 8.83 -10.25 12.17
C CYS A 228 7.43 -10.64 11.67
N VAL A 229 6.71 -9.70 11.06
CA VAL A 229 5.37 -9.95 10.52
C VAL A 229 5.50 -10.24 9.03
N GLU A 230 4.88 -11.34 8.62
CA GLU A 230 4.86 -11.74 7.22
C GLU A 230 3.46 -12.15 6.76
N ASN A 231 3.20 -11.98 5.46
CA ASN A 231 2.02 -12.52 4.79
C ASN A 231 0.71 -11.96 5.36
N ILE A 232 0.55 -10.64 5.33
CA ILE A 232 -0.70 -9.97 5.68
C ILE A 232 -1.46 -9.63 4.41
N VAL A 233 -2.75 -9.97 4.42
CA VAL A 233 -3.64 -9.66 3.30
C VAL A 233 -4.90 -8.98 3.84
N ILE A 234 -5.30 -7.85 3.25
CA ILE A 234 -6.58 -7.20 3.56
C ILE A 234 -7.33 -6.98 2.26
N LYS A 235 -8.59 -7.41 2.19
CA LYS A 235 -9.40 -7.30 0.97
C LYS A 235 -10.83 -6.88 1.25
N ASP A 236 -11.42 -6.21 0.27
CA ASP A 236 -12.87 -6.04 0.16
C ASP A 236 -13.52 -5.39 1.39
N VAL A 237 -12.87 -4.37 1.95
CA VAL A 237 -13.30 -3.71 3.18
C VAL A 237 -13.04 -2.21 3.13
N GLU A 238 -13.93 -1.41 3.74
CA GLU A 238 -13.65 -0.02 4.06
C GLU A 238 -13.04 0.10 5.46
N LEU A 239 -11.88 0.72 5.54
CA LEU A 239 -11.31 1.26 6.75
C LEU A 239 -11.69 2.74 6.83
N TYR A 240 -12.26 3.15 7.95
CA TYR A 240 -12.78 4.51 8.12
C TYR A 240 -12.38 5.07 9.48
N ALA A 241 -11.97 6.34 9.56
CA ALA A 241 -11.79 7.01 10.85
C ALA A 241 -12.86 8.07 11.13
N THR A 242 -13.33 8.12 12.37
CA THR A 242 -14.23 9.20 12.84
C THR A 242 -13.50 10.53 13.03
N SER A 243 -12.17 10.50 13.16
CA SER A 243 -11.32 11.68 13.27
C SER A 243 -10.06 11.50 12.42
N PHE A 244 -9.52 12.61 11.93
CA PHE A 244 -8.24 12.68 11.22
C PHE A 244 -7.11 13.27 12.09
N ASP A 245 -7.30 13.42 13.40
CA ASP A 245 -6.23 13.85 14.31
C ASP A 245 -5.26 12.69 14.56
N ASN A 246 -4.19 12.65 13.76
CA ASN A 246 -3.11 11.66 13.84
C ASN A 246 -3.62 10.21 13.88
N THR A 247 -4.62 9.90 13.06
CA THR A 247 -5.17 8.55 12.91
C THR A 247 -4.60 7.85 11.69
N TYR A 248 -4.42 6.53 11.79
CA TYR A 248 -3.85 5.71 10.72
C TYR A 248 -4.75 4.53 10.39
N GLY A 249 -5.01 4.26 9.11
CA GLY A 249 -5.78 3.08 8.71
C GLY A 249 -4.96 1.80 8.91
N PHE A 250 -3.69 1.86 8.53
CA PHE A 250 -2.72 0.81 8.79
C PHE A 250 -1.38 1.45 9.16
N GLU A 251 -0.83 1.07 10.31
CA GLU A 251 0.48 1.52 10.76
C GLU A 251 1.47 0.34 10.78
N ALA A 252 2.58 0.49 10.07
CA ALA A 252 3.71 -0.42 10.12
C ALA A 252 4.87 0.28 10.83
N VAL A 253 5.37 -0.30 11.92
CA VAL A 253 6.46 0.29 12.69
C VAL A 253 7.47 -0.77 13.15
N GLY A 254 8.75 -0.53 12.96
CA GLY A 254 9.79 -1.48 13.35
C GLY A 254 11.15 -0.83 13.50
N ALA A 255 12.15 -1.63 13.89
CA ALA A 255 13.46 -1.11 14.25
C ALA A 255 14.64 -1.93 13.68
N PHE A 256 14.64 -3.23 13.91
CA PHE A 256 15.70 -4.19 13.71
C PHE A 256 15.33 -5.33 12.76
N LEU A 257 14.20 -6.02 13.00
CA LEU A 257 13.84 -7.25 12.27
C LEU A 257 12.79 -6.96 11.20
N SER A 258 13.13 -7.29 9.95
CA SER A 258 12.31 -7.02 8.78
C SER A 258 10.89 -7.62 8.88
N SER A 259 9.98 -7.00 8.15
CA SER A 259 8.63 -7.50 7.93
C SER A 259 8.32 -7.42 6.44
N GLN A 260 7.61 -8.41 5.89
CA GLN A 260 7.48 -8.53 4.44
C GLN A 260 6.16 -9.13 3.95
N ASN A 261 5.85 -8.90 2.68
CA ASN A 261 4.69 -9.43 1.96
C ASN A 261 3.35 -8.94 2.53
N PHE A 262 3.00 -7.72 2.16
CA PHE A 262 1.75 -7.05 2.52
C PHE A 262 0.92 -6.80 1.27
N TYR A 263 -0.31 -7.31 1.24
CA TYR A 263 -1.19 -7.17 0.09
C TYR A 263 -2.56 -6.59 0.45
N PHE A 264 -2.91 -5.49 -0.20
CA PHE A 264 -4.19 -4.81 -0.04
C PHE A 264 -4.93 -4.85 -1.38
N GLU A 265 -6.14 -5.41 -1.41
CA GLU A 265 -6.93 -5.57 -2.63
C GLU A 265 -8.34 -5.02 -2.44
N ARG A 266 -8.73 -3.99 -3.22
CA ARG A 266 -10.03 -3.32 -3.06
C ARG A 266 -10.30 -2.88 -1.61
N VAL A 267 -9.29 -2.29 -0.98
CA VAL A 267 -9.41 -1.69 0.35
C VAL A 267 -9.60 -0.19 0.21
N SER A 268 -10.54 0.34 0.96
CA SER A 268 -10.78 1.79 1.03
C SER A 268 -10.24 2.36 2.34
N PHE A 269 -9.35 3.35 2.26
CA PHE A 269 -8.79 4.08 3.41
C PHE A 269 -9.39 5.47 3.45
N ASN A 270 -10.37 5.68 4.33
CA ASN A 270 -11.23 6.86 4.31
C ASN A 270 -11.08 7.72 5.58
N ASN A 271 -10.85 9.01 5.38
CA ASN A 271 -10.88 10.06 6.40
C ASN A 271 -9.82 9.95 7.52
N PHE A 272 -8.70 9.28 7.28
CA PHE A 272 -7.59 9.23 8.24
C PHE A 272 -6.71 10.49 8.16
N PHE A 273 -5.81 10.66 9.14
CA PHE A 273 -4.65 11.53 8.93
C PHE A 273 -3.78 10.96 7.81
N ARG A 274 -3.40 9.68 7.94
CA ARG A 274 -2.76 8.89 6.88
C ARG A 274 -3.52 7.59 6.65
N GLY A 275 -3.81 7.25 5.40
CA GLY A 275 -4.45 5.97 5.10
C GLY A 275 -3.54 4.80 5.50
N PHE A 276 -2.30 4.87 5.02
CA PHE A 276 -1.24 3.93 5.33
C PHE A 276 0.00 4.67 5.83
N TYR A 277 0.62 4.19 6.92
CA TYR A 277 1.81 4.80 7.49
C TYR A 277 2.87 3.74 7.85
N ALA A 278 4.01 3.75 7.15
CA ALA A 278 5.19 2.98 7.53
C ALA A 278 6.29 3.88 8.06
N HIS A 279 6.90 3.54 9.20
CA HIS A 279 8.02 4.30 9.78
C HIS A 279 8.95 3.44 10.62
N VAL A 280 10.19 3.91 10.76
CA VAL A 280 11.21 3.27 11.60
C VAL A 280 11.27 3.95 12.96
N LEU A 281 11.41 3.16 14.04
CA LEU A 281 11.63 3.72 15.38
C LEU A 281 12.96 4.50 15.45
N PRO A 282 13.03 5.58 16.25
CA PRO A 282 14.23 6.43 16.32
C PRO A 282 15.52 5.70 16.72
N VAL A 283 15.41 4.58 17.45
CA VAL A 283 16.54 3.81 17.99
C VAL A 283 17.42 3.16 16.92
N SER A 284 16.92 3.01 15.70
CA SER A 284 17.52 2.17 14.67
C SER A 284 17.30 2.74 13.28
N LYS A 285 17.44 4.08 13.17
CA LYS A 285 17.29 4.80 11.92
C LYS A 285 18.03 4.05 10.80
N TYR A 286 17.24 3.53 9.84
CA TYR A 286 17.68 2.78 8.66
C TYR A 286 17.98 1.26 8.81
N ALA A 287 17.68 0.61 9.92
CA ALA A 287 17.92 -0.84 10.05
C ALA A 287 16.71 -1.71 9.68
N TRP A 288 15.49 -1.19 9.84
CA TRP A 288 14.27 -1.95 9.52
C TRP A 288 13.97 -1.94 8.03
N GLN A 289 13.70 -3.12 7.48
CA GLN A 289 13.23 -3.28 6.09
C GLN A 289 11.75 -3.67 6.10
N PHE A 290 11.01 -3.08 5.17
CA PHE A 290 9.58 -3.29 5.01
C PHE A 290 9.31 -3.54 3.53
N ASP A 291 9.20 -4.82 3.15
CA ASP A 291 9.35 -5.25 1.75
C ASP A 291 8.12 -5.92 1.17
N PHE A 292 8.01 -5.85 -0.16
CA PHE A 292 6.92 -6.44 -0.96
C PHE A 292 5.53 -5.91 -0.61
N ILE A 293 5.36 -4.58 -0.60
CA ILE A 293 4.09 -3.93 -0.34
C ILE A 293 3.32 -3.75 -1.65
N LYS A 294 2.08 -4.22 -1.68
CA LYS A 294 1.23 -4.19 -2.87
C LYS A 294 -0.15 -3.63 -2.55
N PHE A 295 -0.52 -2.56 -3.23
CA PHE A 295 -1.88 -2.01 -3.27
C PHE A 295 -2.48 -2.26 -4.65
N ASN A 296 -3.63 -2.92 -4.69
CA ASN A 296 -4.28 -3.32 -5.93
C ASN A 296 -5.77 -2.90 -5.86
N HIS A 297 -6.19 -2.04 -6.78
CA HIS A 297 -7.54 -1.45 -6.80
C HIS A 297 -7.96 -0.79 -5.47
N CYS A 298 -7.01 -0.23 -4.72
CA CYS A 298 -7.28 0.42 -3.44
C CYS A 298 -7.74 1.87 -3.64
N ARG A 299 -8.45 2.41 -2.64
CA ARG A 299 -8.97 3.77 -2.69
C ARG A 299 -8.53 4.54 -1.45
N PHE A 300 -7.90 5.68 -1.62
CA PHE A 300 -7.44 6.55 -0.53
C PHE A 300 -8.23 7.84 -0.58
N ILE A 301 -9.17 7.99 0.35
CA ILE A 301 -10.24 8.98 0.26
C ILE A 301 -10.13 9.95 1.44
N TYR A 302 -9.98 11.24 1.14
CA TYR A 302 -9.96 12.32 2.13
C TYR A 302 -8.94 12.14 3.25
N ASN A 303 -7.79 11.52 2.99
CA ASN A 303 -6.71 11.46 3.98
C ASN A 303 -6.02 12.83 4.09
N ARG A 304 -5.84 13.36 5.31
CA ARG A 304 -5.47 14.77 5.52
C ARG A 304 -3.99 15.09 5.32
N ASP A 305 -3.10 14.14 5.60
CA ASP A 305 -1.67 14.29 5.34
C ASP A 305 -1.27 13.55 4.06
N ALA A 306 -1.48 12.23 4.03
CA ALA A 306 -1.18 11.42 2.86
C ALA A 306 -2.11 10.20 2.74
N GLY A 307 -2.38 9.74 1.51
CA GLY A 307 -2.96 8.41 1.31
C GLY A 307 -2.00 7.33 1.79
N ILE A 308 -0.79 7.31 1.24
CA ILE A 308 0.33 6.45 1.64
C ILE A 308 1.47 7.34 2.13
N TYR A 309 2.01 7.04 3.31
CA TYR A 309 3.22 7.66 3.83
C TYR A 309 4.21 6.56 4.23
N SER A 310 5.44 6.65 3.72
CA SER A 310 6.53 5.77 4.11
C SER A 310 7.77 6.59 4.47
N ASP A 311 8.32 6.32 5.65
CA ASP A 311 9.67 6.69 6.06
C ASP A 311 10.45 5.41 6.43
N VAL A 312 10.61 4.54 5.42
CA VAL A 312 11.35 3.28 5.53
C VAL A 312 12.28 3.15 4.33
N ILE A 313 13.56 2.88 4.58
CA ILE A 313 14.52 2.61 3.51
C ILE A 313 14.46 1.16 3.06
N ASN A 314 15.05 0.86 1.89
CA ASN A 314 15.12 -0.50 1.34
C ASN A 314 13.75 -1.19 1.42
N SER A 315 12.79 -0.59 0.74
CA SER A 315 11.39 -0.99 0.70
C SER A 315 10.89 -0.99 -0.73
N ASP A 316 10.11 -2.01 -1.10
CA ASP A 316 9.55 -2.16 -2.45
C ASP A 316 8.04 -2.00 -2.47
N TRP A 317 7.55 -1.15 -3.37
CA TRP A 317 6.15 -0.73 -3.43
C TRP A 317 5.58 -0.93 -4.83
N LYS A 318 4.42 -1.59 -4.90
CA LYS A 318 3.57 -1.64 -6.09
C LYS A 318 2.21 -1.04 -5.79
N ILE A 319 1.83 -0.02 -6.55
CA ILE A 319 0.52 0.63 -6.48
C ILE A 319 -0.12 0.47 -7.85
N GLU A 320 -1.22 -0.29 -7.93
CA GLU A 320 -1.86 -0.69 -9.17
C GLU A 320 -3.37 -0.43 -9.12
N GLY A 321 -3.93 0.13 -10.20
CA GLY A 321 -5.37 0.31 -10.36
C GLY A 321 -6.01 1.20 -9.28
N SER A 322 -5.22 1.99 -8.57
CA SER A 322 -5.63 2.64 -7.32
C SER A 322 -6.11 4.07 -7.55
N PHE A 323 -6.94 4.56 -6.64
CA PHE A 323 -7.57 5.88 -6.75
C PHE A 323 -7.35 6.71 -5.49
N PHE A 324 -6.84 7.92 -5.66
CA PHE A 324 -6.62 8.88 -4.59
C PHE A 324 -7.55 10.08 -4.79
N LEU A 325 -8.45 10.30 -3.83
CA LEU A 325 -9.30 11.48 -3.78
C LEU A 325 -8.82 12.39 -2.65
N ASN A 326 -8.08 13.42 -3.03
CA ASN A 326 -7.36 14.27 -2.11
C ASN A 326 -8.25 15.43 -1.63
N PRO A 327 -8.31 15.71 -0.31
CA PRO A 327 -8.99 16.89 0.19
C PRO A 327 -8.19 18.16 -0.17
N GLN A 328 -8.76 19.33 0.09
CA GLN A 328 -8.05 20.59 -0.10
C GLN A 328 -6.75 20.63 0.71
N LYS A 329 -5.63 20.95 0.05
CA LYS A 329 -4.37 21.25 0.73
C LYS A 329 -4.52 22.52 1.58
N THR A 330 -4.03 22.49 2.81
CA THR A 330 -3.93 23.66 3.70
C THR A 330 -2.53 23.77 4.28
N ALA A 331 -2.28 24.79 5.12
CA ALA A 331 -0.99 24.95 5.81
C ALA A 331 -0.66 23.78 6.75
N THR A 332 -1.68 23.10 7.30
CA THR A 332 -1.52 22.02 8.27
C THR A 332 -1.91 20.64 7.71
N GLN A 333 -2.44 20.58 6.49
CA GLN A 333 -2.89 19.37 5.83
C GLN A 333 -2.26 19.29 4.45
N LYS A 334 -1.24 18.44 4.31
CA LYS A 334 -0.52 18.29 3.04
C LYS A 334 -1.41 17.74 1.94
N ALA A 335 -2.36 16.86 2.29
CA ALA A 335 -3.29 16.22 1.37
C ALA A 335 -2.60 15.53 0.18
N ASN A 336 -1.43 14.91 0.40
CA ASN A 336 -0.68 14.19 -0.63
C ASN A 336 -1.36 12.85 -0.97
N SER A 337 -1.21 12.34 -2.19
CA SER A 337 -1.66 10.98 -2.50
C SER A 337 -0.65 9.97 -1.93
N MET A 338 0.62 10.15 -2.26
CA MET A 338 1.73 9.30 -1.82
C MET A 338 2.93 10.15 -1.38
N HIS A 339 3.55 9.76 -0.26
CA HIS A 339 4.75 10.36 0.28
C HIS A 339 5.76 9.28 0.65
N PHE A 340 6.94 9.31 0.04
CA PHE A 340 8.06 8.42 0.33
C PHE A 340 9.27 9.27 0.70
N GLU A 341 9.69 9.23 1.97
CA GLU A 341 10.99 9.80 2.33
C GLU A 341 12.11 9.01 1.65
N HIS A 342 12.03 7.69 1.75
CA HIS A 342 12.96 6.79 1.09
C HIS A 342 12.20 5.58 0.54
N ALA A 343 12.71 5.01 -0.55
CA ALA A 343 12.25 3.73 -1.08
C ALA A 343 13.36 3.03 -1.88
N GLY A 344 13.34 1.69 -1.87
CA GLY A 344 14.15 0.89 -2.78
C GLY A 344 13.59 1.03 -4.19
N ALA A 345 12.41 0.46 -4.43
CA ALA A 345 11.70 0.60 -5.69
C ALA A 345 10.24 1.01 -5.51
N ILE A 346 9.75 1.83 -6.45
CA ILE A 346 8.35 2.23 -6.54
C ILE A 346 7.86 1.95 -7.97
N LEU A 347 6.80 1.15 -8.08
CA LEU A 347 6.02 0.96 -9.30
C LEU A 347 4.60 1.48 -9.10
N ILE A 348 4.20 2.44 -9.92
CA ILE A 348 2.83 2.97 -9.98
C ILE A 348 2.26 2.65 -11.36
N GLN A 349 1.08 2.04 -11.40
CA GLN A 349 0.44 1.60 -12.63
C GLN A 349 -1.07 1.86 -12.59
N ASP A 350 -1.64 2.33 -13.70
CA ASP A 350 -3.09 2.50 -13.88
C ASP A 350 -3.75 3.25 -12.71
N THR A 351 -3.06 4.25 -12.17
CA THR A 351 -3.42 4.92 -10.91
C THR A 351 -3.77 6.37 -11.17
N PHE A 352 -4.84 6.84 -10.51
CA PHE A 352 -5.28 8.22 -10.59
C PHE A 352 -5.21 8.91 -9.23
N GLY A 353 -4.76 10.17 -9.21
CA GLY A 353 -4.87 11.02 -8.03
C GLY A 353 -5.38 12.41 -8.36
N GLY A 354 -6.32 12.91 -7.58
CA GLY A 354 -6.81 14.26 -7.80
C GLY A 354 -7.59 14.88 -6.67
N GLY A 355 -7.62 16.21 -6.67
CA GLY A 355 -8.52 17.03 -5.87
C GLY A 355 -9.77 17.44 -6.65
N PHE A 356 -10.30 18.61 -6.31
CA PHE A 356 -11.45 19.20 -7.01
C PHE A 356 -11.09 20.60 -7.51
N THR A 357 -11.80 21.10 -8.51
CA THR A 357 -11.57 22.44 -9.09
C THR A 357 -11.56 23.57 -8.04
N SER A 358 -12.40 23.47 -7.00
CA SER A 358 -12.45 24.43 -5.88
C SER A 358 -11.67 23.98 -4.63
N ALA A 359 -11.04 22.81 -4.67
CA ALA A 359 -10.34 22.19 -3.55
C ALA A 359 -9.15 21.37 -4.07
N ILE A 360 -8.11 22.09 -4.48
CA ILE A 360 -6.89 21.50 -5.06
C ILE A 360 -6.18 20.63 -4.00
N GLY A 361 -5.87 19.40 -4.37
CA GLY A 361 -5.16 18.43 -3.54
C GLY A 361 -3.67 18.75 -3.38
N GLY A 362 -2.98 17.93 -2.59
CA GLY A 362 -1.55 18.05 -2.34
C GLY A 362 -0.67 17.67 -3.54
N ILE A 363 0.34 16.85 -3.28
CA ILE A 363 1.23 16.27 -4.28
C ILE A 363 0.79 14.83 -4.54
N PHE A 364 0.70 14.42 -5.81
CA PHE A 364 0.35 13.02 -6.10
C PHE A 364 1.47 12.06 -5.68
N LEU A 365 2.71 12.35 -6.06
CA LEU A 365 3.87 11.59 -5.62
C LEU A 365 4.97 12.53 -5.10
N ASP A 366 5.16 12.54 -3.78
CA ASP A 366 6.28 13.24 -3.12
C ASP A 366 7.33 12.20 -2.73
N VAL A 367 8.53 12.33 -3.29
CA VAL A 367 9.65 11.40 -3.05
C VAL A 367 10.89 12.20 -2.68
N THR A 368 11.43 11.98 -1.48
CA THR A 368 12.68 12.62 -1.08
C THR A 368 13.86 11.94 -1.77
N ASP A 369 14.02 10.63 -1.63
CA ASP A 369 14.98 9.84 -2.41
C ASP A 369 14.51 8.40 -2.69
N SER A 370 14.97 7.81 -3.78
CA SER A 370 14.64 6.43 -4.15
C SER A 370 15.71 5.82 -5.08
N ALA A 371 15.81 4.49 -5.16
CA ALA A 371 16.59 3.88 -6.22
C ALA A 371 15.79 3.95 -7.54
N ILE A 372 14.77 3.11 -7.72
CA ILE A 372 14.02 3.01 -8.98
C ILE A 372 12.59 3.53 -8.80
N LEU A 373 12.14 4.39 -9.71
CA LEU A 373 10.75 4.84 -9.79
C LEU A 373 10.22 4.65 -11.20
N THR A 374 9.12 3.90 -11.33
CA THR A 374 8.41 3.71 -12.61
C THR A 374 6.94 4.07 -12.46
N VAL A 375 6.44 4.87 -13.39
CA VAL A 375 5.03 5.26 -13.46
C VAL A 375 4.47 4.92 -14.84
N LEU A 376 3.40 4.15 -14.87
CA LEU A 376 2.78 3.64 -16.10
C LEU A 376 1.30 4.01 -16.13
N ASN A 377 0.81 4.49 -17.28
CA ASN A 377 -0.63 4.69 -17.54
C ASN A 377 -1.38 5.45 -16.42
N SER A 378 -0.70 6.39 -15.77
CA SER A 378 -1.23 7.04 -14.56
C SER A 378 -1.56 8.49 -14.84
N GLN A 379 -2.44 9.07 -14.03
CA GLN A 379 -2.98 10.39 -14.29
C GLN A 379 -3.20 11.20 -13.03
N THR A 380 -3.06 12.52 -13.14
CA THR A 380 -3.36 13.46 -12.06
C THR A 380 -4.15 14.67 -12.52
N GLU A 381 -5.06 15.13 -11.67
CA GLU A 381 -5.87 16.33 -11.91
C GLU A 381 -6.07 17.14 -10.62
N GLN A 382 -6.15 18.46 -10.73
CA GLN A 382 -6.45 19.34 -9.59
C GLN A 382 -5.52 19.11 -8.38
N MET A 383 -4.22 18.97 -8.65
CA MET A 383 -3.16 18.78 -7.66
C MET A 383 -2.22 19.99 -7.65
N THR A 384 -1.60 20.29 -6.51
CA THR A 384 -0.53 21.31 -6.46
C THR A 384 0.73 20.90 -7.22
N ALA A 385 1.02 19.60 -7.29
CA ALA A 385 2.04 19.01 -8.14
C ALA A 385 1.71 17.54 -8.44
N SER A 386 2.09 17.07 -9.62
CA SER A 386 2.01 15.66 -9.99
C SER A 386 3.12 14.87 -9.30
N ILE A 387 4.36 15.35 -9.42
CA ILE A 387 5.51 14.69 -8.80
C ILE A 387 6.42 15.75 -8.22
N VAL A 388 6.90 15.53 -7.00
CA VAL A 388 8.01 16.28 -6.41
C VAL A 388 9.10 15.30 -6.05
N TYR A 389 10.29 15.50 -6.62
CA TYR A 389 11.47 14.72 -6.32
C TYR A 389 12.50 15.56 -5.59
N ASN A 390 12.98 15.05 -4.46
CA ASN A 390 13.90 15.72 -3.54
C ASN A 390 13.39 17.10 -3.08
N GLY A 391 12.11 17.17 -2.68
CA GLY A 391 11.49 18.41 -2.21
C GLY A 391 12.27 19.08 -1.06
N ALA A 392 12.87 18.26 -0.20
CA ALA A 392 13.72 18.62 0.94
C ALA A 392 15.16 19.07 0.55
N GLN A 393 15.56 18.94 -0.71
CA GLN A 393 16.87 19.34 -1.23
C GLN A 393 18.06 18.70 -0.49
N LEU A 394 17.97 17.40 -0.22
CA LEU A 394 19.09 16.65 0.33
C LEU A 394 20.28 16.69 -0.66
N GLN A 395 21.47 16.97 -0.14
CA GLN A 395 22.66 17.26 -0.94
C GLN A 395 23.04 16.13 -1.92
N PHE A 396 22.88 14.88 -1.49
CA PHE A 396 23.28 13.68 -2.24
C PHE A 396 22.09 12.96 -2.89
N ALA A 397 20.87 13.48 -2.73
CA ALA A 397 19.72 12.88 -3.38
C ALA A 397 19.90 12.97 -4.90
N GLY A 398 19.87 11.81 -5.55
CA GLY A 398 20.05 11.68 -6.98
C GLY A 398 21.47 11.55 -7.53
N ASP A 399 22.48 11.41 -6.67
CA ASP A 399 23.81 10.98 -7.12
C ASP A 399 23.85 9.50 -7.58
N TYR A 400 22.77 8.75 -7.36
CA TYR A 400 22.58 7.41 -7.90
C TYR A 400 22.11 7.44 -9.36
N SER A 401 22.66 6.56 -10.20
CA SER A 401 22.41 6.51 -11.65
C SER A 401 21.02 5.99 -12.06
N TYR A 402 20.18 5.60 -11.10
CA TYR A 402 18.90 4.96 -11.39
C TYR A 402 17.88 5.94 -11.99
N PRO A 403 17.20 5.54 -13.08
CA PRO A 403 16.27 6.40 -13.79
C PRO A 403 14.90 6.48 -13.10
N ILE A 404 14.27 7.64 -13.24
CA ILE A 404 12.83 7.81 -13.05
C ILE A 404 12.18 7.63 -14.42
N THR A 405 11.29 6.66 -14.54
CA THR A 405 10.67 6.28 -15.83
C THR A 405 9.17 6.55 -15.80
N ILE A 406 8.67 7.28 -16.80
CA ILE A 406 7.25 7.56 -16.95
C ILE A 406 6.80 7.18 -18.36
N ILE A 407 5.75 6.38 -18.45
CA ILE A 407 5.23 5.82 -19.71
C ILE A 407 3.73 6.07 -19.80
N ASN A 408 3.27 6.58 -20.95
CA ASN A 408 1.86 6.70 -21.32
C ASN A 408 0.95 7.33 -20.24
N SER A 409 1.47 8.31 -19.50
CA SER A 409 0.81 8.95 -18.37
C SER A 409 0.37 10.37 -18.70
N VAL A 410 -0.60 10.90 -17.95
CA VAL A 410 -1.19 12.23 -18.17
C VAL A 410 -1.03 13.09 -16.93
N PHE A 411 -0.20 14.14 -17.01
CA PHE A 411 0.10 15.01 -15.89
C PHE A 411 -0.11 16.49 -16.23
N GLY A 412 -1.20 17.05 -15.72
CA GLY A 412 -1.52 18.48 -15.87
C GLY A 412 -0.83 19.39 -14.85
N ALA A 413 -0.55 18.87 -13.65
CA ALA A 413 0.11 19.64 -12.58
C ALA A 413 1.65 19.54 -12.66
N PRO A 414 2.39 20.49 -12.06
CA PRO A 414 3.86 20.51 -12.13
C PRO A 414 4.55 19.21 -11.70
N ILE A 415 5.63 18.87 -12.39
CA ILE A 415 6.63 17.86 -12.04
C ILE A 415 7.91 18.62 -11.67
N ILE A 416 8.33 18.46 -10.42
CA ILE A 416 9.41 19.25 -9.82
C ILE A 416 10.56 18.33 -9.49
N PHE A 417 11.72 18.55 -10.11
CA PHE A 417 12.96 17.86 -9.78
C PHE A 417 13.93 18.84 -9.14
N LYS A 418 14.33 18.61 -7.89
CA LYS A 418 15.33 19.44 -7.19
C LYS A 418 16.65 18.69 -6.93
N ALA A 419 17.01 17.81 -7.86
CA ALA A 419 18.17 16.95 -7.76
C ALA A 419 18.70 16.59 -9.15
N ARG A 420 19.97 16.22 -9.21
CA ARG A 420 20.53 15.49 -10.35
C ARG A 420 19.79 14.16 -10.50
N ARG A 421 19.25 13.84 -11.68
CA ARG A 421 18.64 12.53 -11.97
C ARG A 421 18.66 12.22 -13.45
N THR A 422 18.43 10.96 -13.80
CA THR A 422 18.06 10.55 -15.15
C THR A 422 16.55 10.38 -15.22
N PHE A 423 15.91 11.02 -16.19
CA PHE A 423 14.48 10.91 -16.44
C PHE A 423 14.25 10.34 -17.83
N VAL A 424 13.50 9.25 -17.88
CA VAL A 424 13.09 8.55 -19.10
C VAL A 424 11.59 8.74 -19.25
N SER A 425 11.19 9.36 -20.35
CA SER A 425 9.80 9.75 -20.59
C SER A 425 9.38 9.27 -21.97
N THR A 426 8.26 8.56 -22.05
CA THR A 426 7.76 8.04 -23.32
C THR A 426 6.24 8.06 -23.42
N GLY A 427 5.74 8.61 -24.52
CA GLY A 427 4.31 8.64 -24.84
C GLY A 427 3.43 9.41 -23.84
N ASN A 428 4.00 10.29 -23.02
CA ASN A 428 3.25 11.00 -21.98
C ASN A 428 2.57 12.26 -22.51
N LEU A 429 1.53 12.69 -21.80
CA LEU A 429 0.80 13.92 -22.06
C LEU A 429 0.99 14.88 -20.88
N TYR A 430 1.54 16.05 -21.18
CA TYR A 430 1.86 17.08 -20.20
C TYR A 430 1.08 18.37 -20.46
N GLY A 431 0.66 19.03 -19.38
CA GLY A 431 0.15 20.40 -19.43
C GLY A 431 1.19 21.44 -19.87
N PRO A 432 0.80 22.72 -19.98
CA PRO A 432 1.76 23.81 -20.17
C PRO A 432 2.67 23.95 -18.95
N LYS A 433 3.98 24.15 -19.17
CA LYS A 433 4.99 24.39 -18.11
C LYS A 433 5.00 23.33 -17.00
N THR A 434 4.80 22.07 -17.37
CA THR A 434 4.78 20.98 -16.40
C THR A 434 6.11 20.82 -15.66
N PHE A 435 7.26 21.05 -16.29
CA PHE A 435 8.54 20.78 -15.64
C PHE A 435 9.13 21.99 -14.92
N GLN A 436 9.61 21.76 -13.69
CA GLN A 436 10.49 22.66 -12.94
C GLN A 436 11.73 21.84 -12.55
N ALA A 437 12.78 21.94 -13.36
CA ALA A 437 13.92 21.03 -13.29
C ALA A 437 15.17 21.66 -12.69
N ASP A 438 15.89 20.89 -11.88
CA ASP A 438 17.31 21.11 -11.61
C ASP A 438 18.09 20.99 -12.94
N GLU A 439 19.08 21.87 -13.15
CA GLU A 439 19.87 21.90 -14.39
C GLU A 439 20.64 20.59 -14.66
N ARG A 440 20.90 19.82 -13.60
CA ARG A 440 21.58 18.52 -13.66
C ARG A 440 20.65 17.35 -14.00
N LEU A 441 19.34 17.60 -14.19
CA LEU A 441 18.40 16.59 -14.67
C LEU A 441 18.69 16.27 -16.14
N ARG A 442 18.89 14.98 -16.46
CA ARG A 442 19.12 14.50 -17.83
C ARG A 442 17.86 13.83 -18.37
N ILE A 443 17.38 14.29 -19.52
CA ILE A 443 16.12 13.84 -20.12
C ILE A 443 16.37 12.95 -21.34
N TYR A 444 15.67 11.83 -21.39
CA TYR A 444 15.47 10.99 -22.57
C TYR A 444 13.97 10.91 -22.85
N SER A 445 13.50 11.59 -23.89
CA SER A 445 12.08 11.76 -24.20
C SER A 445 11.73 11.19 -25.59
N THR A 446 10.67 10.39 -25.67
CA THR A 446 10.19 9.79 -26.92
C THR A 446 8.67 9.87 -27.04
N GLY A 447 8.16 10.60 -28.02
CA GLY A 447 6.73 10.70 -28.28
C GLY A 447 5.91 11.42 -27.18
N ASP A 448 6.55 12.10 -26.25
CA ASP A 448 5.86 12.94 -25.27
C ASP A 448 5.22 14.15 -25.96
N ARG A 449 4.05 14.56 -25.47
CA ARG A 449 3.32 15.73 -25.94
C ARG A 449 3.12 16.72 -24.81
N PHE A 450 3.37 17.97 -25.12
CA PHE A 450 3.00 19.11 -24.27
C PHE A 450 1.79 19.77 -24.89
N CYS A 451 0.92 20.38 -24.07
CA CYS A 451 -0.27 21.07 -24.56
C CYS A 451 -1.24 20.16 -25.34
N TYR A 452 -1.33 18.89 -24.95
CA TYR A 452 -2.22 17.94 -25.61
C TYR A 452 -3.69 18.24 -25.25
N ASP A 453 -4.56 18.20 -26.27
CA ASP A 453 -6.00 18.53 -26.26
C ASP A 453 -6.34 20.04 -26.24
N GLY A 454 -6.87 20.54 -27.36
CA GLY A 454 -7.32 21.93 -27.54
C GLY A 454 -8.58 22.31 -26.76
N TYR A 455 -9.33 21.37 -26.18
CA TYR A 455 -10.60 21.65 -25.51
C TYR A 455 -10.57 21.54 -23.97
N THR A 456 -9.73 20.68 -23.38
CA THR A 456 -9.73 20.44 -21.92
C THR A 456 -8.45 20.94 -21.22
N LEU A 457 -7.30 20.91 -21.91
CA LEU A 457 -5.98 21.33 -21.40
C LEU A 457 -5.24 22.25 -22.40
N GLY A 458 -6.01 22.87 -23.31
CA GLY A 458 -5.51 23.60 -24.46
C GLY A 458 -4.62 24.76 -24.08
N CYS A 459 -3.47 24.88 -24.74
CA CYS A 459 -2.55 26.00 -24.59
C CYS A 459 -3.02 27.29 -25.27
N GLU A 460 -4.34 27.50 -25.36
CA GLU A 460 -4.91 28.72 -25.93
C GLU A 460 -4.41 29.94 -25.14
N GLY A 461 -3.65 30.81 -25.81
CA GLY A 461 -3.05 32.02 -25.23
C GLY A 461 -1.76 31.81 -24.42
N GLN A 462 -1.28 30.59 -24.22
CA GLN A 462 -0.03 30.32 -23.49
C GLN A 462 1.18 30.49 -24.43
N THR A 463 1.95 31.57 -24.24
CA THR A 463 3.12 31.93 -25.08
C THR A 463 4.44 31.31 -24.63
N SER A 464 4.49 30.61 -23.49
CA SER A 464 5.75 30.18 -22.86
C SER A 464 5.89 28.65 -22.84
N LYS A 465 6.88 28.19 -23.61
CA LYS A 465 7.08 26.81 -24.10
C LYS A 465 8.30 26.10 -23.48
N ASN A 466 8.60 26.36 -22.22
CA ASN A 466 9.74 25.69 -21.57
C ASN A 466 9.33 24.25 -21.19
N ASN A 467 9.27 23.36 -22.19
CA ASN A 467 8.86 21.95 -22.09
C ASN A 467 9.50 21.26 -20.87
N PHE A 468 10.82 21.10 -20.90
CA PHE A 468 11.62 20.50 -19.82
C PHE A 468 12.40 21.54 -19.00
N ASP A 469 11.99 22.82 -19.05
CA ASP A 469 12.63 23.93 -18.33
C ASP A 469 14.17 23.97 -18.44
N LYS A 470 14.89 23.84 -17.31
CA LYS A 470 16.36 23.91 -17.24
C LYS A 470 17.06 22.57 -17.48
N ALA A 471 16.32 21.49 -17.72
CA ALA A 471 16.91 20.17 -17.82
C ALA A 471 17.84 20.05 -19.05
N THR A 472 18.87 19.21 -18.92
CA THR A 472 19.74 18.85 -20.04
C THR A 472 19.08 17.76 -20.87
N ILE A 473 18.59 18.11 -22.06
CA ILE A 473 18.02 17.14 -23.01
C ILE A 473 19.15 16.34 -23.65
N ILE A 474 19.17 15.02 -23.44
CA ILE A 474 20.12 14.12 -24.09
C ILE A 474 19.55 13.57 -25.40
N PHE A 475 18.27 13.21 -25.37
CA PHE A 475 17.54 12.79 -26.55
C PHE A 475 16.08 13.21 -26.46
N MET A 476 15.55 13.77 -27.54
CA MET A 476 14.12 14.05 -27.69
C MET A 476 13.69 13.82 -29.14
N THR A 477 12.69 12.99 -29.37
CA THR A 477 12.11 12.80 -30.70
C THR A 477 11.36 14.04 -31.16
N GLY A 478 11.47 14.43 -32.43
CA GLY A 478 10.71 15.56 -32.96
C GLY A 478 9.20 15.32 -33.01
N GLN A 479 8.43 16.40 -32.96
CA GLN A 479 6.98 16.42 -33.09
C GLN A 479 6.57 17.23 -34.32
N LEU A 480 5.55 16.77 -35.06
CA LEU A 480 4.93 17.53 -36.14
C LEU A 480 4.00 18.63 -35.59
N ASP A 481 3.70 19.63 -36.41
CA ASP A 481 2.67 20.62 -36.09
C ASP A 481 1.29 19.93 -36.01
N GLU A 482 0.48 20.32 -35.02
CA GLU A 482 -0.87 19.78 -34.79
C GLU A 482 -1.84 20.95 -34.52
N GLY A 483 -2.69 21.28 -35.50
CA GLY A 483 -3.58 22.44 -35.41
C GLY A 483 -2.81 23.75 -35.23
N SER A 484 -3.06 24.46 -34.13
CA SER A 484 -2.36 25.70 -33.76
C SER A 484 -1.07 25.45 -32.94
N VAL A 485 -0.81 24.21 -32.52
CA VAL A 485 0.35 23.84 -31.72
C VAL A 485 1.53 23.55 -32.65
N LYS A 486 2.58 24.35 -32.57
CA LYS A 486 3.84 24.11 -33.29
C LYS A 486 4.60 22.94 -32.67
N GLY A 487 5.02 22.01 -33.50
CA GLY A 487 5.94 20.95 -33.17
C GLY A 487 7.38 21.45 -32.97
N HIS A 488 8.30 20.51 -32.76
CA HIS A 488 9.71 20.77 -32.49
C HIS A 488 10.60 19.75 -33.21
N PRO A 489 11.87 20.08 -33.50
CA PRO A 489 12.77 19.14 -34.17
C PRO A 489 13.15 17.96 -33.27
N THR A 490 13.74 16.93 -33.89
CA THR A 490 14.48 15.89 -33.14
C THR A 490 15.76 16.50 -32.60
N LEU A 491 16.05 16.26 -31.32
CA LEU A 491 17.18 16.83 -30.61
C LEU A 491 18.10 15.72 -30.08
N PHE A 492 19.41 15.87 -30.35
CA PHE A 492 20.49 15.17 -29.67
C PHE A 492 21.25 16.19 -28.81
N GLY A 493 21.47 15.87 -27.53
CA GLY A 493 22.12 16.75 -26.56
C GLY A 493 23.65 16.89 -26.73
N THR A 494 24.28 17.67 -25.85
CA THR A 494 25.69 18.10 -25.95
C THR A 494 26.76 17.04 -25.69
N ASP A 495 26.39 15.80 -25.35
CA ASP A 495 27.35 14.73 -24.98
C ASP A 495 26.99 13.37 -25.62
N VAL A 496 26.38 13.37 -26.81
CA VAL A 496 26.01 12.14 -27.52
C VAL A 496 27.14 11.69 -28.45
N THR A 497 27.79 10.57 -28.11
CA THR A 497 28.78 9.90 -28.96
C THR A 497 28.20 8.59 -29.50
N PHE A 498 28.18 8.43 -30.82
CA PHE A 498 27.79 7.17 -31.45
C PHE A 498 28.99 6.22 -31.50
N GLY A 499 28.86 5.02 -30.91
CA GLY A 499 29.92 4.01 -30.91
C GLY A 499 30.20 3.39 -32.28
N THR A 500 29.35 3.67 -33.28
CA THR A 500 29.52 3.29 -34.69
C THR A 500 29.00 4.43 -35.58
N PRO A 501 29.42 4.50 -36.86
CA PRO A 501 28.92 5.53 -37.78
C PRO A 501 27.40 5.47 -37.94
N VAL A 502 26.74 6.63 -37.83
CA VAL A 502 25.31 6.77 -38.10
C VAL A 502 25.08 6.60 -39.61
N GLN A 503 24.33 5.57 -40.00
CA GLN A 503 23.96 5.34 -41.40
C GLN A 503 22.84 6.31 -41.79
N MET A 504 23.13 7.22 -42.73
CA MET A 504 22.13 8.11 -43.32
C MET A 504 21.70 7.58 -44.69
N PRO A 505 20.48 7.91 -45.16
CA PRO A 505 20.08 7.60 -46.53
C PRO A 505 21.12 8.11 -47.54
N SER A 506 21.52 7.20 -48.42
CA SER A 506 22.49 7.45 -49.49
C SER A 506 21.74 7.97 -50.73
N ILE A 507 21.98 9.22 -51.11
CA ILE A 507 21.26 9.93 -52.18
C ILE A 507 22.26 10.46 -53.21
N LEU A 508 21.93 10.43 -54.50
CA LEU A 508 22.77 11.08 -55.52
C LEU A 508 22.56 12.60 -55.50
N GLN A 509 23.56 13.37 -55.91
CA GLN A 509 23.51 14.83 -55.91
C GLN A 509 22.26 15.40 -56.61
N ASN A 510 21.89 14.81 -57.76
CA ASN A 510 20.73 15.22 -58.54
C ASN A 510 19.38 14.79 -57.93
N ALA A 511 19.40 13.91 -56.93
CA ALA A 511 18.23 13.43 -56.20
C ALA A 511 18.09 14.06 -54.81
N LEU A 512 18.97 14.99 -54.44
CA LEU A 512 18.85 15.73 -53.18
C LEU A 512 17.54 16.54 -53.18
N PRO A 513 16.62 16.31 -52.21
CA PRO A 513 15.30 16.91 -52.25
C PRO A 513 15.35 18.45 -52.11
N PRO A 514 14.66 19.22 -52.96
CA PRO A 514 14.57 20.67 -52.80
C PRO A 514 13.71 21.05 -51.57
N ASN A 515 13.78 22.32 -51.15
CA ASN A 515 12.91 22.94 -50.13
C ASN A 515 12.91 22.24 -48.76
N ARG A 516 14.04 21.65 -48.37
CA ARG A 516 14.21 21.05 -47.05
C ARG A 516 14.54 22.13 -46.01
N PRO A 517 14.08 22.00 -44.76
CA PRO A 517 14.47 22.91 -43.68
C PRO A 517 16.00 22.89 -43.45
N ASN A 518 16.58 24.04 -43.06
CA ASN A 518 17.97 24.11 -42.62
C ASN A 518 18.26 23.06 -41.52
N GLY A 519 19.41 22.42 -41.60
CA GLY A 519 19.80 21.32 -40.71
C GLY A 519 19.33 19.92 -41.14
N SER A 520 18.56 19.80 -42.22
CA SER A 520 18.24 18.48 -42.80
C SER A 520 19.52 17.76 -43.24
N LEU A 521 19.67 16.48 -42.86
CA LEU A 521 20.87 15.67 -43.09
C LEU A 521 20.61 14.56 -44.13
N ALA A 522 21.60 14.29 -44.98
CA ALA A 522 21.66 13.13 -45.87
C ALA A 522 23.12 12.72 -46.10
N TYR A 523 23.37 11.53 -46.64
CA TYR A 523 24.67 11.20 -47.21
C TYR A 523 24.59 11.27 -48.74
N CYS A 524 25.27 12.24 -49.36
CA CYS A 524 25.31 12.31 -50.81
C CYS A 524 26.42 11.41 -51.35
N SER A 525 26.08 10.32 -52.05
CA SER A 525 27.04 9.26 -52.40
C SER A 525 28.01 9.60 -53.52
N ASN A 526 27.71 10.59 -54.36
CA ASN A 526 28.55 11.03 -55.46
C ASN A 526 28.91 12.52 -55.41
N CYS A 527 28.70 13.18 -54.25
CA CYS A 527 29.02 14.59 -54.11
C CYS A 527 30.50 14.83 -53.80
N ARG A 528 30.98 16.03 -54.19
CA ARG A 528 32.27 16.59 -53.78
C ARG A 528 32.14 17.23 -52.40
N ARG A 529 33.09 16.91 -51.51
CA ARG A 529 33.23 17.55 -50.18
C ARG A 529 33.49 19.05 -50.32
N ASN A 530 33.10 19.81 -49.31
CA ASN A 530 33.25 21.27 -49.22
C ASN A 530 32.61 22.04 -50.39
N THR A 531 31.41 21.66 -50.82
CA THR A 531 30.67 22.37 -51.90
C THR A 531 29.32 22.88 -51.44
N THR A 532 28.99 24.14 -51.76
CA THR A 532 27.68 24.76 -51.49
C THR A 532 27.26 25.62 -52.71
N PRO A 533 26.17 25.30 -53.42
CA PRO A 533 25.36 24.08 -53.29
C PRO A 533 26.19 22.80 -53.57
N CYS A 534 25.75 21.65 -53.07
CA CYS A 534 26.37 20.35 -53.30
C CYS A 534 26.60 20.08 -54.79
N GLN A 535 27.82 19.71 -55.18
CA GLN A 535 28.20 19.38 -56.56
C GLN A 535 28.48 17.89 -56.74
N ALA A 536 28.10 17.33 -57.89
CA ALA A 536 28.36 15.92 -58.23
C ALA A 536 29.84 15.67 -58.62
N GLY A 537 30.20 14.40 -58.80
CA GLY A 537 31.52 13.98 -59.28
C GLY A 537 32.59 13.91 -58.19
N GLY A 538 32.20 13.48 -56.98
CA GLY A 538 33.11 13.12 -55.88
C GLY A 538 32.84 11.71 -55.36
N THR A 539 33.54 11.32 -54.29
CA THR A 539 33.45 9.99 -53.65
C THR A 539 32.39 9.89 -52.55
N GLY A 540 31.62 10.97 -52.37
CA GLY A 540 30.55 11.06 -51.38
C GLY A 540 30.89 11.94 -50.18
N ALA A 541 29.87 12.61 -49.64
CA ALA A 541 29.98 13.57 -48.56
C ALA A 541 28.70 13.58 -47.71
N PRO A 542 28.80 13.74 -46.37
CA PRO A 542 27.65 14.18 -45.58
C PRO A 542 27.12 15.50 -46.16
N ALA A 543 25.81 15.60 -46.33
CA ALA A 543 25.15 16.78 -46.84
C ALA A 543 24.21 17.34 -45.76
N MET A 544 24.25 18.65 -45.57
CA MET A 544 23.36 19.39 -44.67
C MET A 544 22.75 20.58 -45.40
N VAL A 545 21.48 20.87 -45.19
CA VAL A 545 20.88 22.10 -45.72
C VAL A 545 21.34 23.31 -44.90
N VAL A 546 21.99 24.27 -45.53
CA VAL A 546 22.42 25.55 -44.95
C VAL A 546 22.02 26.68 -45.89
N GLY A 547 21.34 27.70 -45.37
CA GLY A 547 20.89 28.84 -46.18
C GLY A 547 19.97 28.44 -47.34
N ASN A 548 19.06 27.49 -47.13
CA ASN A 548 18.12 26.94 -48.12
C ASN A 548 18.78 26.17 -49.29
N SER A 549 20.06 25.81 -49.19
CA SER A 549 20.75 24.97 -50.18
C SER A 549 21.45 23.79 -49.51
N TRP A 550 21.56 22.67 -50.21
CA TRP A 550 22.38 21.55 -49.73
C TRP A 550 23.86 21.94 -49.74
N SER A 551 24.53 21.79 -48.61
CA SER A 551 25.97 21.99 -48.40
C SER A 551 26.60 20.63 -48.13
N CYS A 552 27.62 20.26 -48.90
CA CYS A 552 28.33 18.99 -48.77
C CYS A 552 29.59 19.21 -47.93
N LEU A 553 29.64 18.58 -46.76
CA LEU A 553 30.66 18.75 -45.72
C LEU A 553 31.94 17.94 -45.98
#